data_AF-A0A0S2FFC8-F1
#
_entry.id   AF-A0A0S2FFC8-F1
#
_cell.length_a   1.000
_cell.length_b   1.000
_cell.length_c   1.000
_cell.angle_alpha   90.00
_cell.angle_beta   90.00
_cell.angle_gamma   90.00
#
_symmetry.space_group_name_H-M   'P 1'
#
loop_
_entity.id
_entity.type
_entity.pdbx_description
1 polymer ?
#
loop_
_entity_poly.entity_id
_entity_poly.type
_entity_poly.pdbx_seq_one_letter_code
_entity_poly.pdbx_strand_id
1 'polypeptide(L)'
;MKRMRALLIALSALSASAAGTAIVAADNAQEVVVRRYVQAWNDADAEAFLAQATADAGAWRRGDDENLPGQPLVAEASPQARSRYYRAAFAKRPHPRVEILGLQSLDDMVVARERVTGTADGKTVDGLTVYQVRNDKICNVWHIKRRSR
;
A
#
# COMPACT_ATOMS: atom_id res chain seq x y z
N MET A 1 4.39 -82.90 3.08
CA MET A 1 3.16 -82.88 2.25
C MET A 1 2.22 -81.79 2.78
N LYS A 2 1.64 -80.99 1.86
CA LYS A 2 0.54 -79.99 2.05
C LYS A 2 0.97 -78.67 2.73
N ARG A 3 1.26 -77.63 1.94
CA ARG A 3 0.35 -76.59 1.38
C ARG A 3 -0.15 -75.64 2.48
N MET A 4 0.44 -74.45 2.59
CA MET A 4 0.01 -73.22 1.88
C MET A 4 -1.10 -72.49 2.64
N ARG A 5 -0.79 -71.30 3.18
CA ARG A 5 -1.59 -70.08 2.99
C ARG A 5 -0.85 -68.86 3.51
N ALA A 6 -0.65 -67.94 2.58
CA ALA A 6 -0.11 -66.61 2.76
C ALA A 6 -1.06 -65.74 3.58
N LEU A 7 -0.50 -64.83 4.36
CA LEU A 7 -1.20 -63.62 4.79
C LEU A 7 -0.21 -62.45 4.70
N LEU A 8 -0.23 -61.75 3.58
CA LEU A 8 0.33 -60.40 3.48
C LEU A 8 -0.59 -59.48 4.29
N ILE A 9 -0.08 -58.94 5.40
CA ILE A 9 -0.66 -57.76 6.03
C ILE A 9 0.17 -56.57 5.55
N ALA A 10 -0.36 -55.84 4.59
CA ALA A 10 0.21 -54.57 4.15
C ALA A 10 -0.01 -53.54 5.26
N LEU A 11 1.08 -53.15 5.92
CA LEU A 11 1.09 -52.11 6.94
C LEU A 11 1.10 -50.75 6.23
N SER A 12 -0.08 -50.18 6.00
CA SER A 12 -0.22 -48.83 5.46
C SER A 12 0.22 -47.82 6.52
N ALA A 13 1.43 -47.28 6.36
CA ALA A 13 1.92 -46.15 7.14
C ALA A 13 1.09 -44.90 6.78
N LEU A 14 0.26 -44.46 7.72
CA LEU A 14 -0.48 -43.21 7.60
C LEU A 14 0.46 -42.05 7.96
N SER A 15 1.17 -41.53 6.96
CA SER A 15 1.92 -40.28 7.10
C SER A 15 0.93 -39.12 7.21
N ALA A 16 0.59 -38.73 8.43
CA ALA A 16 -0.08 -37.46 8.68
C ALA A 16 0.93 -36.34 8.45
N SER A 17 0.99 -35.82 7.22
CA SER A 17 1.57 -34.51 6.98
C SER A 17 0.71 -33.48 7.69
N ALA A 18 1.16 -33.03 8.87
CA ALA A 18 0.73 -31.77 9.43
C ALA A 18 1.18 -30.68 8.44
N ALA A 19 0.31 -30.35 7.49
CA ALA A 19 0.38 -29.10 6.77
C ALA A 19 0.15 -28.01 7.81
N GLY A 20 1.23 -27.57 8.45
CA GLY A 20 1.26 -26.31 9.15
C GLY A 20 0.89 -25.27 8.11
N THR A 21 -0.35 -24.81 8.14
CA THR A 21 -0.78 -23.65 7.38
C THR A 21 0.06 -22.50 7.90
N ALA A 22 1.18 -22.24 7.24
CA ALA A 22 1.87 -20.97 7.38
C ALA A 22 0.80 -19.94 7.05
N ILE A 23 0.44 -19.13 8.06
CA ILE A 23 -0.32 -17.90 7.82
C ILE A 23 0.66 -16.99 7.09
N VAL A 24 0.83 -17.23 5.79
CA VAL A 24 1.27 -16.19 4.88
C VAL A 24 0.15 -15.16 5.01
N ALA A 25 0.45 -14.02 5.63
CA ALA A 25 -0.43 -12.87 5.53
C ALA A 25 -0.62 -12.65 4.03
N ALA A 26 -1.77 -13.09 3.50
CA ALA A 26 -2.13 -12.75 2.14
C ALA A 26 -2.02 -11.23 2.10
N ASP A 27 -1.17 -10.68 1.22
CA ASP A 27 -1.12 -9.24 1.02
C ASP A 27 -2.58 -8.82 0.82
N ASN A 28 -3.09 -8.02 1.76
CA ASN A 28 -4.47 -7.60 1.71
C ASN A 28 -4.68 -6.88 0.36
N ALA A 29 -5.76 -7.15 -0.37
CA ALA A 29 -5.93 -6.64 -1.73
C ALA A 29 -5.79 -5.11 -1.79
N GLN A 30 -6.21 -4.41 -0.73
CA GLN A 30 -6.08 -2.98 -0.56
C GLN A 30 -4.60 -2.56 -0.39
N GLU A 31 -3.80 -3.35 0.33
CA GLU A 31 -2.36 -3.13 0.46
C GLU A 31 -1.63 -3.28 -0.89
N VAL A 32 -2.05 -4.23 -1.73
CA VAL A 32 -1.53 -4.38 -3.10
C VAL A 32 -1.80 -3.12 -3.93
N VAL A 33 -3.00 -2.54 -3.84
CA VAL A 33 -3.34 -1.28 -4.51
C VAL A 33 -2.44 -0.14 -4.04
N VAL A 34 -2.20 -0.02 -2.73
CA VAL A 34 -1.30 0.99 -2.16
C VAL A 34 0.15 0.80 -2.65
N ARG A 35 0.67 -0.43 -2.66
CA ARG A 35 2.02 -0.72 -3.20
C ARG A 35 2.14 -0.31 -4.66
N ARG A 36 1.14 -0.62 -5.49
CA ARG A 36 1.10 -0.22 -6.91
C ARG A 36 1.05 1.29 -7.08
N TYR A 37 0.28 1.99 -6.24
CA TYR A 37 0.21 3.45 -6.22
C TYR A 37 1.56 4.09 -5.89
N VAL A 38 2.23 3.61 -4.83
CA VAL A 38 3.56 4.09 -4.42
C VAL A 38 4.63 3.73 -5.44
N GLN A 39 4.53 2.57 -6.10
CA GLN A 39 5.45 2.19 -7.15
C GLN A 39 5.36 3.16 -8.35
N ALA A 40 4.15 3.48 -8.81
CA ALA A 40 3.96 4.47 -9.88
C ALA A 40 4.55 5.85 -9.51
N TRP A 41 4.42 6.26 -8.24
CA TRP A 41 5.11 7.45 -7.73
C TRP A 41 6.63 7.31 -7.86
N ASN A 42 7.20 6.23 -7.37
CA ASN A 42 8.66 6.01 -7.37
C ASN A 42 9.27 5.89 -8.76
N ASP A 43 8.51 5.42 -9.74
CA ASP A 43 8.93 5.32 -11.14
C ASP A 43 8.81 6.66 -11.88
N ALA A 44 8.31 7.70 -11.20
CA ALA A 44 7.97 8.97 -11.80
C ALA A 44 7.03 8.84 -13.01
N ASP A 45 6.09 7.88 -12.95
CA ASP A 45 5.02 7.69 -13.95
C ASP A 45 3.73 8.35 -13.48
N ALA A 46 3.51 9.59 -13.94
CA ALA A 46 2.34 10.38 -13.54
C ALA A 46 1.02 9.77 -14.04
N GLU A 47 1.02 9.12 -15.21
CA GLU A 47 -0.21 8.58 -15.79
C GLU A 47 -0.60 7.27 -15.10
N ALA A 48 0.37 6.39 -14.83
CA ALA A 48 0.13 5.20 -14.02
C ALA A 48 -0.37 5.58 -12.63
N PHE A 49 0.23 6.61 -12.00
CA PHE A 49 -0.17 7.09 -10.68
C PHE A 49 -1.61 7.64 -10.68
N LEU A 50 -1.95 8.50 -11.63
CA LEU A 50 -3.29 9.07 -11.75
C LEU A 50 -4.34 8.00 -12.05
N ALA A 51 -4.00 6.99 -12.85
CA ALA A 51 -4.90 5.89 -13.19
C ALA A 51 -5.25 5.00 -11.99
N GLN A 52 -4.46 5.00 -10.92
CA GLN A 52 -4.74 4.23 -9.69
C GLN A 52 -5.75 4.91 -8.75
N ALA A 53 -6.13 6.17 -9.00
CA ALA A 53 -7.04 6.91 -8.13
C ALA A 53 -8.41 7.14 -8.80
N THR A 54 -9.47 7.27 -8.01
CA THR A 54 -10.79 7.68 -8.53
C THR A 54 -10.75 9.12 -9.04
N ALA A 55 -11.64 9.51 -9.95
CA ALA A 55 -11.65 10.86 -10.53
C ALA A 55 -11.86 11.96 -9.48
N ASP A 56 -12.56 11.66 -8.40
CA ASP A 56 -12.86 12.52 -7.25
C ASP A 56 -11.89 12.34 -6.07
N ALA A 57 -10.87 11.49 -6.21
CA ALA A 57 -9.95 11.22 -5.14
C ALA A 57 -9.26 12.47 -4.59
N GLY A 58 -9.30 12.64 -3.27
CA GLY A 58 -8.65 13.76 -2.60
C GLY A 58 -7.33 13.38 -1.92
N ALA A 59 -6.53 14.40 -1.66
CA ALA A 59 -5.29 14.29 -0.92
C ALA A 59 -5.25 15.40 0.13
N TRP A 60 -4.98 15.04 1.38
CA TRP A 60 -5.01 15.94 2.52
C TRP A 60 -3.70 15.91 3.29
N ARG A 61 -3.32 17.07 3.82
CA ARG A 61 -2.34 17.14 4.88
C ARG A 61 -3.05 16.85 6.19
N ARG A 62 -2.34 16.31 7.17
CA ARG A 62 -2.82 16.33 8.55
C ARG A 62 -3.26 17.74 8.95
N GLY A 63 -4.44 17.86 9.54
CA GLY A 63 -4.92 19.10 10.17
C GLY A 63 -4.36 19.30 11.57
N ASP A 64 -5.14 19.94 12.42
CA ASP A 64 -4.79 20.21 13.82
C ASP A 64 -4.93 18.94 14.70
N ASP A 65 -4.97 19.12 16.03
CA ASP A 65 -5.12 18.01 16.98
C ASP A 65 -6.54 17.43 17.01
N GLU A 66 -7.53 18.15 16.48
CA GLU A 66 -8.95 17.77 16.53
C GLU A 66 -9.46 17.26 15.17
N ASN A 67 -8.82 17.65 14.06
CA ASN A 67 -9.21 17.29 12.70
C ASN A 67 -8.05 16.66 11.91
N LEU A 68 -8.15 15.35 11.66
CA LEU A 68 -7.19 14.64 10.81
C LEU A 68 -7.12 15.18 9.37
N PRO A 69 -8.23 15.41 8.64
CA PRO A 69 -8.16 16.11 7.37
C PRO A 69 -7.93 17.59 7.60
N GLY A 70 -6.72 18.06 7.29
CA GLY A 70 -6.39 19.47 7.20
C GLY A 70 -6.69 20.02 5.81
N GLN A 71 -5.88 20.99 5.39
CA GLN A 71 -6.03 21.56 4.06
C GLN A 71 -5.78 20.51 2.95
N PRO A 72 -6.57 20.55 1.86
CA PRO A 72 -6.32 19.70 0.72
C PRO A 72 -4.99 20.06 0.07
N LEU A 73 -4.25 19.07 -0.44
CA LEU A 73 -3.01 19.27 -1.18
C LEU A 73 -3.26 19.97 -2.52
N VAL A 74 -4.42 19.71 -3.12
CA VAL A 74 -4.91 20.33 -4.35
C VAL A 74 -6.12 21.16 -3.99
N ALA A 75 -6.00 22.49 -4.10
CA ALA A 75 -7.05 23.42 -3.66
C ALA A 75 -8.39 23.24 -4.40
N GLU A 76 -8.33 22.83 -5.67
CA GLU A 76 -9.50 22.55 -6.48
C GLU A 76 -9.69 21.04 -6.60
N ALA A 77 -10.82 20.53 -6.12
CA ALA A 77 -11.18 19.11 -6.17
C ALA A 77 -11.67 18.67 -7.56
N SER A 78 -11.07 19.19 -8.64
CA SER A 78 -11.39 18.77 -10.00
C SER A 78 -10.37 17.76 -10.53
N PRO A 79 -10.80 16.77 -11.35
CA PRO A 79 -9.87 15.82 -11.98
C PRO A 79 -8.77 16.53 -12.78
N GLN A 80 -9.11 17.65 -13.43
CA GLN A 80 -8.17 18.44 -14.23
C GLN A 80 -7.12 19.15 -13.36
N ALA A 81 -7.53 19.78 -12.26
CA ALA A 81 -6.60 20.42 -11.33
C ALA A 81 -5.65 19.40 -10.70
N ARG A 82 -6.17 18.23 -10.30
CA ARG A 82 -5.38 17.14 -9.74
C ARG A 82 -4.37 16.59 -10.74
N SER A 83 -4.81 16.34 -11.97
CA SER A 83 -3.95 15.86 -13.04
C SER A 83 -2.82 16.86 -13.35
N ARG A 84 -3.15 18.16 -13.45
CA ARG A 84 -2.17 19.24 -13.62
C ARG A 84 -1.17 19.29 -12.46
N TYR A 85 -1.66 19.19 -11.22
CA TYR A 85 -0.82 19.20 -10.02
C TYR A 85 0.20 18.06 -10.02
N TYR A 86 -0.25 16.81 -10.22
CA TYR A 86 0.65 15.65 -10.16
C TYR A 86 1.61 15.60 -11.35
N ARG A 87 1.18 15.93 -12.56
CA ARG A 87 2.13 16.03 -13.70
C ARG A 87 3.24 17.06 -13.42
N ALA A 88 2.88 18.21 -12.86
CA ALA A 88 3.87 19.22 -12.46
C ALA A 88 4.77 18.74 -11.31
N ALA A 89 4.25 17.95 -10.36
CA ALA A 89 5.03 17.39 -9.27
C ALA A 89 6.05 16.34 -9.77
N PHE A 90 5.64 15.45 -10.66
CA PHE A 90 6.47 14.38 -11.22
C PHE A 90 7.58 14.89 -12.14
N ALA A 91 7.41 16.08 -12.73
CA ALA A 91 8.45 16.75 -13.52
C ALA A 91 9.59 17.34 -12.66
N LYS A 92 9.41 17.48 -11.34
CA LYS A 92 10.42 18.06 -10.45
C LYS A 92 11.58 17.09 -10.22
N ARG A 93 12.77 17.66 -10.00
CA ARG A 93 14.00 16.94 -9.65
C ARG A 93 14.71 17.63 -8.47
N PRO A 94 15.31 16.88 -7.52
CA PRO A 94 15.21 15.42 -7.38
C PRO A 94 13.76 14.97 -7.13
N HIS A 95 13.40 13.81 -7.67
CA HIS A 95 12.07 13.24 -7.46
C HIS A 95 12.08 12.42 -6.18
N PRO A 96 11.23 12.76 -5.18
CA PRO A 96 11.23 12.04 -3.92
C PRO A 96 10.87 10.57 -4.12
N ARG A 97 11.59 9.67 -3.45
CA ARG A 97 11.27 8.24 -3.40
C ARG A 97 10.65 7.89 -2.06
N VAL A 98 9.70 6.98 -2.09
CA VAL A 98 8.94 6.50 -0.94
C VAL A 98 9.25 5.02 -0.71
N GLU A 99 9.74 4.70 0.47
CA GLU A 99 9.91 3.33 0.95
C GLU A 99 8.76 3.02 1.93
N ILE A 100 8.00 1.96 1.66
CA ILE A 100 6.98 1.46 2.59
C ILE A 100 7.67 0.57 3.62
N LEU A 101 7.73 1.06 4.87
CA LEU A 101 8.32 0.36 6.01
C LEU A 101 7.35 -0.64 6.67
N GLY A 102 6.05 -0.44 6.46
CA GLY A 102 5.01 -1.33 6.94
C GLY A 102 3.64 -0.89 6.45
N LEU A 103 2.75 -1.87 6.24
CA LEU A 103 1.34 -1.65 5.91
C LEU A 103 0.46 -2.34 6.94
N GLN A 104 -0.70 -1.76 7.17
CA GLN A 104 -1.78 -2.38 7.90
C GLN A 104 -3.12 -1.94 7.32
N SER A 105 -3.93 -2.90 6.90
CA SER A 105 -5.29 -2.69 6.42
C SER A 105 -6.37 -3.01 7.46
N LEU A 106 -7.48 -2.28 7.41
CA LEU A 106 -8.76 -2.61 8.04
C LEU A 106 -9.89 -2.11 7.13
N ASP A 107 -10.78 -3.01 6.69
CA ASP A 107 -11.85 -2.72 5.74
C ASP A 107 -11.35 -1.99 4.47
N ASP A 108 -11.83 -0.77 4.21
CA ASP A 108 -11.43 0.05 3.07
C ASP A 108 -10.25 0.98 3.38
N MET A 109 -9.62 0.86 4.55
CA MET A 109 -8.55 1.74 5.00
C MET A 109 -7.21 1.00 5.05
N VAL A 110 -6.14 1.66 4.63
CA VAL A 110 -4.77 1.17 4.72
C VAL A 110 -3.88 2.25 5.33
N VAL A 111 -3.12 1.90 6.36
CA VAL A 111 -2.11 2.77 6.96
C VAL A 111 -0.74 2.31 6.51
N ALA A 112 0.06 3.21 5.95
CA ALA A 112 1.45 2.99 5.61
C ALA A 112 2.36 3.78 6.54
N ARG A 113 3.37 3.10 7.10
CA ARG A 113 4.55 3.77 7.63
C ARG A 113 5.55 3.89 6.50
N GLU A 114 6.00 5.11 6.23
CA GLU A 114 6.80 5.41 5.04
C GLU A 114 8.05 6.19 5.40
N ARG A 115 9.08 6.02 4.56
CA ARG A 115 10.28 6.84 4.55
C ARG A 115 10.43 7.49 3.19
N VAL A 116 10.49 8.81 3.18
CA VAL A 116 10.68 9.61 1.97
C VAL A 116 12.12 10.10 1.90
N THR A 117 12.78 9.83 0.78
CA THR A 117 14.15 10.27 0.47
C THR A 117 14.19 11.05 -0.85
N GLY A 118 15.31 11.69 -1.18
CA GLY A 118 15.45 12.44 -2.43
C GLY A 118 14.59 13.70 -2.49
N THR A 119 14.28 14.31 -1.33
CA THR A 119 13.62 15.60 -1.26
C THR A 119 14.57 16.73 -1.70
N ALA A 120 14.02 17.85 -2.13
CA ALA A 120 14.81 19.00 -2.60
C ALA A 120 15.75 19.59 -1.52
N ASP A 121 15.43 19.43 -0.24
CA ASP A 121 16.28 19.86 0.89
C ASP A 121 17.26 18.76 1.37
N GLY A 122 17.32 17.63 0.66
CA GLY A 122 18.21 16.50 0.97
C GLY A 122 17.83 15.72 2.23
N LYS A 123 16.71 16.05 2.88
CA LYS A 123 16.30 15.42 4.14
C LYS A 123 15.58 14.09 3.89
N THR A 124 15.78 13.16 4.81
CA THR A 124 14.94 11.96 4.91
C THR A 124 13.81 12.23 5.89
N VAL A 125 12.58 11.87 5.52
CA VAL A 125 11.38 12.11 6.32
C VAL A 125 10.63 10.82 6.55
N ASP A 126 10.48 10.42 7.81
CA ASP A 126 9.56 9.35 8.19
C ASP A 126 8.16 9.92 8.42
N GLY A 127 7.13 9.22 7.94
CA GLY A 127 5.74 9.63 8.04
C GLY A 127 4.77 8.45 8.14
N LEU A 128 3.51 8.80 8.36
CA LEU A 128 2.38 7.89 8.14
C LEU A 128 1.54 8.44 7.00
N THR A 129 1.07 7.57 6.13
CA THR A 129 0.06 7.91 5.12
C THR A 129 -1.12 6.97 5.29
N VAL A 130 -2.33 7.52 5.36
CA VAL A 130 -3.57 6.73 5.37
C VAL A 130 -4.18 6.79 3.98
N TYR A 131 -4.60 5.64 3.47
CA TYR A 131 -5.26 5.49 2.18
C TYR A 131 -6.66 4.95 2.42
N GLN A 132 -7.63 5.45 1.68
CA GLN A 132 -8.90 4.77 1.48
C GLN A 132 -8.89 4.10 0.12
N VAL A 133 -9.21 2.81 0.08
CA VAL A 133 -9.18 1.97 -1.11
C VAL A 133 -10.55 1.34 -1.32
N ARG A 134 -11.17 1.62 -2.47
CA ARG A 134 -12.45 1.01 -2.87
C ARG A 134 -12.39 0.62 -4.33
N ASN A 135 -12.93 -0.55 -4.68
CA ASN A 135 -12.97 -1.04 -6.06
C ASN A 135 -11.61 -0.95 -6.77
N ASP A 136 -10.55 -1.39 -6.09
CA ASP A 136 -9.14 -1.36 -6.56
C ASP A 136 -8.59 0.03 -6.92
N LYS A 137 -9.17 1.10 -6.38
CA LYS A 137 -8.73 2.48 -6.56
C LYS A 137 -8.49 3.20 -5.25
N ILE A 138 -7.51 4.09 -5.25
CA ILE A 138 -7.32 5.08 -4.19
C ILE A 138 -8.46 6.11 -4.29
N CYS A 139 -9.27 6.17 -3.24
CA CYS A 139 -10.28 7.21 -3.07
C CYS A 139 -9.69 8.41 -2.33
N ASN A 140 -8.95 8.19 -1.25
CA ASN A 140 -8.51 9.28 -0.40
C ASN A 140 -7.10 9.02 0.15
N VAL A 141 -6.30 10.08 0.33
CA VAL A 141 -4.94 10.00 0.89
C VAL A 141 -4.73 11.07 1.95
N TRP A 142 -4.36 10.68 3.17
CA TRP A 142 -4.02 11.60 4.26
C TRP A 142 -2.55 11.46 4.67
N HIS A 143 -1.77 12.52 4.50
CA HIS A 143 -0.36 12.53 4.88
C HIS A 143 -0.16 13.09 6.28
N ILE A 144 0.36 12.25 7.17
CA ILE A 144 0.62 12.53 8.57
C ILE A 144 2.13 12.58 8.79
N LYS A 145 2.67 13.80 8.82
CA LYS A 145 4.09 14.03 9.13
C LYS A 145 4.30 14.09 10.64
N ARG A 146 5.45 13.59 11.09
CA ARG A 146 5.91 13.79 12.47
C ARG A 146 6.09 15.30 12.71
N ARG A 147 5.61 15.81 13.86
CA ARG A 147 5.89 17.18 14.28
C ARG A 147 7.40 17.33 14.52
N SER A 148 7.99 18.41 14.01
CA SER A 148 9.30 18.83 14.50
C SER A 148 9.18 19.07 16.00
N ARG A 149 10.04 18.42 16.77
CA ARG A 149 10.26 18.79 18.17
C ARG A 149 11.07 20.08 18.21
#